data_AF-A0A388PBX1-F1
#
_entry.id   AF-A0A388PBX1-F1
#
_cell.length_a   1.000
_cell.length_b   1.000
_cell.length_c   1.000
_cell.angle_alpha   90.00
_cell.angle_beta   90.00
_cell.angle_gamma   90.00
#
_symmetry.space_group_name_H-M   'P 1'
#
loop_
_entity.id
_entity.type
_entity.pdbx_description
1 polymer ?
#
loop_
_entity_poly.entity_id
_entity_poly.type
_entity_poly.pdbx_seq_one_letter_code
_entity_poly.pdbx_strand_id
1 'polypeptide(L)'
;MNKEQSKSPLPGFTDGVHKIIDNAIKSNDLDFFYRLYLTRMAELSLNGQGKEFIKHAKSAFDESPASLFMAKGFEAIGSLIDLDFIKCAKTLDELEEITRDLEIKVWVDQISSLCRAYINFHTGDYKSALKYAEISLSSPINSGTLDPMDKGRLIRLVCCISLITSDSKRIDKCAEEINQIDNPDELNVLHQAKSAIHAMQLLVNGEFKKAYELAKACISLEEAAGRTGIAAPFDCQFVLIRCLYEFSLVDEALNELENLRIQSQEKNLVLSNLCVRWVRLEFYLAPPTINLKPLAKLRALEMKSC
;
A
#
# COMPACT_ATOMS: atom_id res chain seq x y z
N MET A 1 36.02 -11.11 17.56
CA MET A 1 34.95 -10.74 18.51
C MET A 1 33.73 -11.59 18.19
N ASN A 2 33.33 -12.44 19.14
CA ASN A 2 32.17 -13.33 19.04
C ASN A 2 30.89 -12.52 18.79
N LYS A 3 30.16 -12.84 17.71
CA LYS A 3 28.76 -12.47 17.58
C LYS A 3 27.94 -13.57 18.24
N GLU A 4 27.32 -13.24 19.37
CA GLU A 4 26.27 -14.09 19.94
C GLU A 4 25.18 -14.28 18.88
N GLN A 5 24.99 -15.52 18.43
CA GLN A 5 23.83 -15.93 17.66
C GLN A 5 22.60 -15.73 18.54
N SER A 6 21.65 -14.90 18.08
CA SER A 6 20.36 -14.74 18.76
C SER A 6 19.66 -16.11 18.80
N LYS A 7 19.58 -16.71 19.99
CA LYS A 7 18.89 -18.01 20.17
C LYS A 7 17.39 -17.80 19.96
N SER A 8 16.82 -18.59 19.05
CA SER A 8 15.38 -18.70 18.83
C SER A 8 14.65 -19.11 20.12
N PRO A 9 13.44 -18.59 20.39
CA PRO A 9 12.63 -18.96 21.56
C PRO A 9 12.07 -20.40 21.49
N LEU A 10 12.26 -21.10 20.38
CA LEU A 10 11.85 -22.50 20.19
C LEU A 10 13.08 -23.39 19.92
N PRO A 11 13.43 -24.32 20.84
CA PRO A 11 14.56 -25.22 20.64
C PRO A 11 14.32 -26.14 19.44
N GLY A 12 15.24 -26.15 18.47
CA GLY A 12 15.20 -26.97 17.25
C GLY A 12 14.69 -26.26 15.98
N PHE A 13 14.06 -25.09 16.09
CA PHE A 13 13.59 -24.32 14.92
C PHE A 13 14.75 -23.76 14.09
N THR A 14 15.79 -23.24 14.76
CA THR A 14 17.01 -22.76 14.11
C THR A 14 17.74 -23.89 13.37
N ASP A 15 17.80 -25.08 13.96
CA ASP A 15 18.52 -26.23 13.36
C ASP A 15 17.83 -26.75 12.10
N GLY A 16 16.50 -26.65 12.02
CA GLY A 16 15.71 -26.97 10.83
C GLY A 16 15.93 -25.97 9.70
N VAL A 17 15.89 -24.66 10.00
CA VAL A 17 16.13 -23.59 9.02
C VAL A 17 17.56 -23.64 8.48
N HIS A 18 18.55 -23.88 9.34
CA HIS A 18 19.95 -24.06 8.91
C HIS A 18 20.11 -25.26 7.96
N LYS A 19 19.46 -26.39 8.23
CA LYS A 19 19.48 -27.55 7.33
C LYS A 19 18.83 -27.28 5.97
N ILE A 20 17.73 -26.52 5.94
CA ILE A 20 17.06 -26.14 4.68
C ILE A 20 17.97 -25.24 3.84
N ILE A 21 18.59 -24.22 4.45
CA ILE A 21 19.53 -23.32 3.79
C ILE A 21 20.77 -24.10 3.31
N ASP A 22 21.35 -24.95 4.15
CA ASP A 22 22.51 -25.78 3.80
C ASP A 22 22.21 -26.72 2.63
N ASN A 23 21.00 -27.28 2.57
CA ASN A 23 20.56 -28.12 1.45
C ASN A 23 20.37 -27.29 0.18
N ALA A 24 19.73 -26.12 0.25
CA ALA A 24 19.56 -25.22 -0.90
C ALA A 24 20.90 -24.73 -1.47
N ILE A 25 21.88 -24.45 -0.60
CA ILE A 25 23.27 -24.12 -0.99
C ILE A 25 23.91 -25.32 -1.71
N LYS A 26 23.78 -26.53 -1.15
CA LYS A 26 24.36 -27.75 -1.74
C LYS A 26 23.72 -28.13 -3.07
N SER A 27 22.43 -27.88 -3.24
CA SER A 27 21.69 -28.17 -4.48
C SER A 27 21.73 -27.04 -5.49
N ASN A 28 22.34 -25.89 -5.17
CA ASN A 28 22.32 -24.67 -5.97
C ASN A 28 20.89 -24.29 -6.40
N ASP A 29 19.96 -24.31 -5.44
CA ASP A 29 18.54 -24.05 -5.68
C ASP A 29 18.30 -22.55 -5.91
N LEU A 30 18.51 -22.13 -7.16
CA LEU A 30 18.39 -20.73 -7.59
C LEU A 30 16.96 -20.19 -7.40
N ASP A 31 15.93 -21.04 -7.53
CA ASP A 31 14.54 -20.64 -7.34
C ASP A 31 14.27 -20.28 -5.87
N PHE A 32 14.80 -21.09 -4.94
CA PHE A 32 14.72 -20.80 -3.51
C PHE A 32 15.37 -19.44 -3.15
N PHE A 33 16.57 -19.17 -3.66
CA PHE A 33 17.26 -17.90 -3.39
C PHE A 33 16.54 -16.70 -4.02
N TYR A 34 15.99 -16.86 -5.23
CA TYR A 34 15.22 -15.82 -5.89
C TYR A 34 13.93 -15.48 -5.12
N ARG A 35 13.19 -16.50 -4.65
CA ARG A 35 12.01 -16.32 -3.78
C ARG A 35 12.35 -15.60 -2.48
N LEU A 36 13.47 -15.97 -1.85
CA LEU A 36 13.92 -15.32 -0.61
C LEU A 36 14.24 -13.83 -0.85
N TYR A 37 14.91 -13.52 -1.97
CA TYR A 37 15.21 -12.15 -2.37
C TYR A 37 13.93 -11.32 -2.60
N LEU A 38 12.97 -11.84 -3.38
CA LEU A 38 11.71 -11.15 -3.63
C LEU A 38 10.88 -10.96 -2.36
N THR A 39 10.83 -11.97 -1.50
CA THR A 39 10.15 -11.88 -0.19
C THR A 39 10.71 -10.74 0.64
N ARG A 40 12.05 -10.59 0.65
CA ARG A 40 12.69 -9.51 1.40
C ARG A 40 12.40 -8.14 0.79
N MET A 41 12.40 -8.01 -0.53
CA MET A 41 12.01 -6.77 -1.22
C MET A 41 10.58 -6.36 -0.88
N ALA A 42 9.65 -7.31 -0.89
CA ALA A 42 8.26 -7.08 -0.51
C ALA A 42 8.12 -6.59 0.93
N GLU A 43 8.77 -7.26 1.89
CA GLU A 43 8.76 -6.83 3.30
C GLU A 43 9.27 -5.40 3.50
N LEU A 44 10.40 -5.08 2.87
CA LEU A 44 11.00 -3.74 2.98
C LEU A 44 10.09 -2.67 2.39
N SER A 45 9.41 -2.96 1.26
CA SER A 45 8.43 -2.07 0.64
C SER A 45 7.22 -1.82 1.55
N LEU A 46 6.66 -2.90 2.09
CA LEU A 46 5.44 -2.87 2.89
C LEU A 46 5.65 -2.24 4.27
N ASN A 47 6.87 -2.28 4.80
CA ASN A 47 7.23 -1.73 6.11
C ASN A 47 7.86 -0.33 6.02
N GLY A 48 7.79 0.33 4.86
CA GLY A 48 8.27 1.71 4.72
C GLY A 48 9.79 1.84 4.83
N GLN A 49 10.55 0.82 4.43
CA GLN A 49 12.01 0.77 4.57
C GLN A 49 12.72 1.05 3.24
N GLY A 50 12.46 2.20 2.61
CA GLY A 50 12.91 2.54 1.26
C GLY A 50 14.44 2.54 1.11
N LYS A 51 15.18 3.04 2.09
CA LYS A 51 16.67 3.02 2.06
C LYS A 51 17.24 1.60 2.03
N GLU A 52 16.73 0.71 2.88
CA GLU A 52 17.16 -0.69 2.93
C GLU A 52 16.68 -1.46 1.69
N PHE A 53 15.49 -1.13 1.19
CA PHE A 53 14.98 -1.63 -0.09
C PHE A 53 15.96 -1.32 -1.24
N ILE A 54 16.40 -0.06 -1.36
CA ILE A 54 17.37 0.35 -2.40
C ILE A 54 18.70 -0.40 -2.25
N LYS A 55 19.20 -0.51 -1.02
CA LYS A 55 20.47 -1.21 -0.75
C LYS A 55 20.36 -2.70 -1.11
N HIS A 56 19.26 -3.35 -0.75
CA HIS A 56 19.01 -4.74 -1.08
C HIS A 56 18.84 -4.94 -2.59
N ALA A 57 18.08 -4.07 -3.25
CA ALA A 57 17.91 -4.06 -4.70
C ALA A 57 19.27 -4.01 -5.42
N LYS A 58 20.10 -3.01 -5.09
CA LYS A 58 21.41 -2.77 -5.71
C LYS A 58 22.40 -3.92 -5.51
N SER A 59 22.22 -4.77 -4.49
CA SER A 59 23.11 -5.90 -4.26
C SER A 59 22.98 -7.04 -5.29
N ALA A 60 21.89 -7.05 -6.07
CA ALA A 60 21.63 -8.05 -7.10
C ALA A 60 22.06 -7.61 -8.51
N PHE A 61 22.53 -6.37 -8.68
CA PHE A 61 22.83 -5.80 -9.99
C PHE A 61 24.32 -5.85 -10.32
N ASP A 62 24.63 -6.07 -11.61
CA ASP A 62 25.96 -5.97 -12.17
C ASP A 62 26.25 -4.56 -12.72
N GLU A 63 27.42 -4.37 -13.34
CA GLU A 63 27.83 -3.09 -13.92
C GLU A 63 27.30 -2.86 -15.35
N SER A 64 26.35 -3.68 -15.83
CA SER A 64 25.79 -3.51 -17.16
C SER A 64 24.90 -2.26 -17.28
N PRO A 65 24.78 -1.65 -18.48
CA PRO A 65 23.90 -0.49 -18.67
C PRO A 65 22.45 -0.75 -18.25
N ALA A 66 21.91 -1.94 -18.53
CA ALA A 66 20.56 -2.32 -18.13
C ALA A 66 20.39 -2.35 -16.59
N SER A 67 21.37 -2.92 -15.89
CA SER A 67 21.42 -2.94 -14.42
C SER A 67 21.48 -1.55 -13.80
N LEU A 68 22.17 -0.60 -14.43
CA LEU A 68 22.20 0.80 -13.97
C LEU A 68 20.81 1.47 -14.08
N PHE A 69 20.09 1.25 -15.18
CA PHE A 69 18.72 1.75 -15.32
C PHE A 69 17.77 1.08 -14.33
N MET A 70 17.89 -0.23 -14.13
CA MET A 70 17.09 -0.96 -13.14
C MET A 70 17.35 -0.43 -11.73
N ALA A 71 18.62 -0.25 -11.34
CA ALA A 71 19.01 0.32 -10.06
C ALA A 71 18.38 1.71 -9.83
N LYS A 72 18.30 2.54 -10.88
CA LYS A 72 17.64 3.86 -10.81
C LYS A 72 16.11 3.73 -10.69
N GLY A 73 15.48 2.77 -11.36
CA GLY A 73 14.06 2.47 -11.17
C GLY A 73 13.74 2.00 -9.74
N PHE A 74 14.55 1.12 -9.17
CA PHE A 74 14.41 0.71 -7.76
C PHE A 74 14.70 1.86 -6.78
N GLU A 75 15.54 2.83 -7.14
CA GLU A 75 15.71 4.07 -6.38
C GLU A 75 14.46 4.95 -6.39
N ALA A 76 13.75 5.03 -7.52
CA ALA A 76 12.46 5.71 -7.57
C ALA A 76 11.42 5.01 -6.66
N ILE A 77 11.32 3.68 -6.71
CA ILE A 77 10.42 2.91 -5.83
C ILE A 77 10.80 3.09 -4.36
N GLY A 78 12.09 3.04 -4.01
CA GLY A 78 12.56 3.29 -2.65
C GLY A 78 12.20 4.69 -2.15
N SER A 79 12.30 5.70 -3.03
CA SER A 79 11.88 7.07 -2.71
C SER A 79 10.36 7.17 -2.49
N LEU A 80 9.56 6.41 -3.27
CA LEU A 80 8.11 6.29 -3.03
C LEU A 80 7.81 5.66 -1.67
N ILE A 81 8.51 4.58 -1.31
CA ILE A 81 8.36 3.87 -0.02
C ILE A 81 8.67 4.81 1.15
N ASP A 82 9.72 5.64 1.02
CA ASP A 82 10.10 6.66 2.00
C ASP A 82 9.20 7.91 1.96
N LEU A 83 8.15 7.93 1.11
CA LEU A 83 7.21 9.04 0.90
C LEU A 83 7.87 10.32 0.34
N ASP A 84 9.06 10.22 -0.24
CA ASP A 84 9.73 11.30 -0.95
C ASP A 84 9.24 11.35 -2.40
N PHE A 85 8.01 11.84 -2.57
CA PHE A 85 7.34 11.91 -3.87
C PHE A 85 8.06 12.84 -4.85
N ILE A 86 8.73 13.89 -4.36
CA ILE A 86 9.47 14.83 -5.20
C ILE A 86 10.69 14.12 -5.80
N LYS A 87 11.49 13.44 -4.96
CA LYS A 87 12.63 12.66 -5.46
C LYS A 87 12.19 11.52 -6.36
N CYS A 88 11.11 10.83 -6.00
CA CYS A 88 10.54 9.77 -6.82
C CYS A 88 10.19 10.28 -8.23
N ALA A 89 9.37 11.33 -8.34
CA ALA A 89 8.96 11.90 -9.61
C ALA A 89 10.15 12.35 -10.45
N LYS A 90 11.10 13.09 -9.85
CA LYS A 90 12.28 13.59 -10.57
C LYS A 90 13.17 12.46 -11.09
N THR A 91 13.33 11.40 -10.31
CA THR A 91 14.09 10.21 -10.73
C THR A 91 13.44 9.50 -11.91
N LEU A 92 12.09 9.43 -11.92
CA LEU A 92 11.32 8.85 -13.02
C LEU A 92 11.41 9.70 -14.29
N ASP A 93 11.24 11.02 -14.19
CA ASP A 93 11.36 11.93 -15.33
C ASP A 93 12.73 11.78 -16.02
N GLU A 94 13.80 11.74 -15.23
CA GLU A 94 15.15 11.51 -15.75
C GLU A 94 15.31 10.11 -16.37
N LEU A 95 14.71 9.08 -15.78
CA LEU A 95 14.81 7.70 -16.26
C LEU A 95 14.06 7.51 -17.58
N GLU A 96 12.87 8.10 -17.70
CA GLU A 96 12.08 8.11 -18.94
C GLU A 96 12.82 8.82 -20.09
N GLU A 97 13.46 9.96 -19.80
CA GLU A 97 14.21 10.73 -20.79
C GLU A 97 15.38 9.91 -21.36
N ILE A 98 16.22 9.35 -20.48
CA ILE A 98 17.44 8.64 -20.89
C ILE A 98 17.16 7.27 -21.53
N THR A 99 15.97 6.71 -21.32
CA THR A 99 15.58 5.39 -21.87
C THR A 99 14.62 5.47 -23.05
N ARG A 100 14.26 6.68 -23.54
CA ARG A 100 13.26 6.91 -24.59
C ARG A 100 13.39 6.00 -25.81
N ASP A 101 14.62 5.77 -26.27
CA ASP A 101 14.90 5.01 -27.49
C ASP A 101 15.49 3.61 -27.20
N LEU A 102 15.36 3.12 -25.97
CA LEU A 102 15.92 1.84 -25.52
C LEU A 102 14.82 0.79 -25.29
N GLU A 103 15.14 -0.49 -25.46
CA GLU A 103 14.19 -1.59 -25.22
C GLU A 103 13.68 -1.64 -23.76
N ILE A 104 14.53 -1.24 -22.80
CA ILE A 104 14.18 -1.19 -21.37
C ILE A 104 13.08 -0.17 -21.05
N LYS A 105 12.75 0.74 -21.97
CA LYS A 105 11.72 1.76 -21.78
C LYS A 105 10.39 1.17 -21.33
N VAL A 106 10.01 0.01 -21.86
CA VAL A 106 8.71 -0.60 -21.55
C VAL A 106 8.62 -1.00 -20.06
N TRP A 107 9.74 -1.46 -19.47
CA TRP A 107 9.87 -1.71 -18.03
C TRP A 107 9.86 -0.40 -17.22
N VAL A 108 10.57 0.63 -17.71
CA VAL A 108 10.60 1.97 -17.09
C VAL A 108 9.20 2.58 -17.03
N ASP A 109 8.45 2.51 -18.13
CA ASP A 109 7.09 3.04 -18.24
C ASP A 109 6.13 2.36 -17.26
N GLN A 110 6.32 1.05 -17.01
CA GLN A 110 5.50 0.29 -16.07
C GLN A 110 5.74 0.75 -14.61
N ILE A 111 6.99 0.84 -14.19
CA ILE A 111 7.35 1.31 -12.84
C ILE A 111 6.99 2.78 -12.66
N SER A 112 7.22 3.60 -13.69
CA SER A 112 6.81 4.99 -13.67
C SER A 112 5.30 5.11 -13.47
N SER A 113 4.51 4.35 -14.23
CA SER A 113 3.05 4.34 -14.07
C SER A 113 2.63 3.88 -12.67
N LEU A 114 3.26 2.84 -12.12
CA LEU A 114 2.98 2.39 -10.75
C LEU A 114 3.25 3.50 -9.72
N CYS A 115 4.45 4.08 -9.75
CA CYS A 115 4.84 5.13 -8.82
C CYS A 115 3.96 6.38 -8.98
N ARG A 116 3.67 6.79 -10.22
CA ARG A 116 2.82 7.94 -10.51
C ARG A 116 1.38 7.70 -10.06
N ALA A 117 0.86 6.48 -10.10
CA ALA A 117 -0.46 6.17 -9.54
C ALA A 117 -0.52 6.52 -8.05
N TYR A 118 0.47 6.08 -7.27
CA TYR A 118 0.57 6.40 -5.85
C TYR A 118 0.85 7.89 -5.59
N ILE A 119 1.79 8.51 -6.31
CA ILE A 119 2.08 9.95 -6.16
C ILE A 119 0.82 10.78 -6.39
N ASN A 120 0.11 10.55 -7.51
CA ASN A 120 -1.09 11.31 -7.84
C ASN A 120 -2.23 11.06 -6.84
N PHE A 121 -2.36 9.83 -6.34
CA PHE A 121 -3.29 9.53 -5.27
C PHE A 121 -2.99 10.36 -4.01
N HIS A 122 -1.72 10.41 -3.61
CA HIS A 122 -1.30 11.17 -2.45
C HIS A 122 -1.34 12.69 -2.66
N THR A 123 -1.26 13.22 -3.88
CA THR A 123 -1.47 14.66 -4.15
C THR A 123 -2.94 15.03 -4.36
N GLY A 124 -3.86 14.06 -4.37
CA GLY A 124 -5.30 14.27 -4.57
C GLY A 124 -5.74 14.34 -6.04
N ASP A 125 -4.86 14.12 -7.01
CA ASP A 125 -5.23 14.00 -8.43
C ASP A 125 -5.68 12.57 -8.75
N TYR A 126 -6.88 12.23 -8.29
CA TYR A 126 -7.45 10.90 -8.48
C TYR A 126 -7.64 10.51 -9.95
N LYS A 127 -7.87 11.48 -10.84
CA LYS A 127 -8.02 11.21 -12.27
C LYS A 127 -6.70 10.71 -12.87
N SER A 128 -5.60 11.40 -12.58
CA SER A 128 -4.27 10.96 -13.01
C SER A 128 -3.86 9.66 -12.32
N ALA A 129 -4.17 9.49 -11.03
CA ALA A 129 -3.89 8.26 -10.30
C ALA A 129 -4.53 7.04 -10.97
N LEU A 130 -5.83 7.10 -11.30
CA LEU A 130 -6.55 6.02 -11.98
C LEU A 130 -5.99 5.75 -13.38
N LYS A 131 -5.67 6.81 -14.14
CA LYS A 131 -5.05 6.68 -15.47
C LYS A 131 -3.74 5.89 -15.40
N TYR A 132 -2.85 6.26 -14.49
CA TYR A 132 -1.56 5.59 -14.35
C TYR A 132 -1.70 4.16 -13.78
N ALA A 133 -2.66 3.94 -12.88
CA ALA A 133 -2.98 2.59 -12.40
C ALA A 133 -3.43 1.68 -13.55
N GLU A 134 -4.33 2.14 -14.42
CA GLU A 134 -4.80 1.39 -15.59
C GLU A 134 -3.67 1.07 -16.57
N ILE A 135 -2.77 2.02 -16.85
CA ILE A 135 -1.60 1.79 -17.71
C ILE A 135 -0.71 0.68 -17.11
N SER A 136 -0.46 0.75 -15.80
CA SER A 136 0.41 -0.20 -15.13
C SER A 136 -0.21 -1.62 -15.06
N LEU A 137 -1.52 -1.72 -14.76
CA LEU A 137 -2.27 -2.99 -14.74
C LEU A 137 -2.41 -3.65 -16.12
N SER A 138 -2.47 -2.85 -17.19
CA SER A 138 -2.60 -3.33 -18.58
C SER A 138 -1.27 -3.63 -19.27
N SER A 139 -0.14 -3.43 -18.58
CA SER A 139 1.19 -3.67 -19.16
C SER A 139 1.35 -5.13 -19.58
N PRO A 140 1.81 -5.40 -20.83
CA PRO A 140 2.05 -6.76 -21.32
C PRO A 140 3.29 -7.42 -20.69
N ILE A 141 4.07 -6.65 -19.92
CA ILE A 141 5.29 -7.13 -19.26
C ILE A 141 4.93 -7.88 -17.98
N ASN A 142 5.21 -9.18 -17.99
CA ASN A 142 5.19 -10.06 -16.82
C ASN A 142 6.55 -10.12 -16.09
N SER A 143 7.54 -9.29 -16.49
CA SER A 143 8.92 -9.40 -16.01
C SER A 143 9.10 -8.87 -14.58
N GLY A 144 8.72 -9.63 -13.55
CA GLY A 144 9.13 -9.38 -12.16
C GLY A 144 8.82 -7.99 -11.57
N THR A 145 7.99 -7.18 -12.22
CA THR A 145 7.74 -5.76 -11.89
C THR A 145 6.34 -5.45 -11.41
N LEU A 146 5.39 -6.32 -11.72
CA LEU A 146 4.05 -6.30 -11.15
C LEU A 146 3.68 -7.75 -10.87
N ASP A 147 4.28 -8.25 -9.79
CA ASP A 147 3.94 -9.55 -9.24
C ASP A 147 2.47 -9.56 -8.77
N PRO A 148 1.89 -10.73 -8.46
CA PRO A 148 0.53 -10.81 -7.93
C PRO A 148 0.27 -9.86 -6.75
N MET A 149 1.30 -9.57 -5.94
CA MET A 149 1.22 -8.64 -4.82
C MET A 149 1.03 -7.20 -5.30
N ASP A 150 1.89 -6.69 -6.18
CA ASP A 150 1.82 -5.31 -6.69
C ASP A 150 0.53 -5.08 -7.48
N LYS A 151 0.06 -6.09 -8.22
CA LYS A 151 -1.24 -6.02 -8.91
C LYS A 151 -2.36 -5.88 -7.89
N GLY A 152 -2.33 -6.70 -6.84
CA GLY A 152 -3.33 -6.63 -5.78
C GLY A 152 -3.31 -5.30 -5.03
N ARG A 153 -2.14 -4.74 -4.77
CA ARG A 153 -1.97 -3.41 -4.13
C ARG A 153 -2.50 -2.29 -5.02
N LEU A 154 -2.27 -2.37 -6.32
CA LEU A 154 -2.73 -1.36 -7.27
C LEU A 154 -4.24 -1.42 -7.49
N ILE A 155 -4.84 -2.61 -7.53
CA ILE A 155 -6.31 -2.76 -7.53
C ILE A 155 -6.90 -2.22 -6.22
N ARG A 156 -6.28 -2.50 -5.06
CA ARG A 156 -6.70 -1.92 -3.78
C ARG A 156 -6.66 -0.39 -3.80
N LEU A 157 -5.62 0.21 -4.38
CA LEU A 157 -5.54 1.67 -4.58
C LEU A 157 -6.70 2.20 -5.44
N VAL A 158 -6.99 1.53 -6.56
CA VAL A 158 -8.12 1.88 -7.44
C VAL A 158 -9.45 1.77 -6.69
N CYS A 159 -9.64 0.72 -5.90
CA CYS A 159 -10.85 0.52 -5.09
C CYS A 159 -10.99 1.62 -4.01
N CYS A 160 -9.88 2.00 -3.36
CA CYS A 160 -9.87 3.10 -2.39
C CYS A 160 -10.26 4.44 -3.03
N ILE A 161 -9.70 4.76 -4.21
CA ILE A 161 -10.10 5.95 -4.97
C ILE A 161 -11.60 5.89 -5.30
N SER A 162 -12.07 4.73 -5.75
CA SER A 162 -13.48 4.52 -6.12
C SER A 162 -14.41 4.72 -4.92
N LEU A 163 -14.00 4.30 -3.72
CA LEU A 163 -14.72 4.57 -2.48
C LEU A 163 -14.78 6.07 -2.18
N ILE A 164 -13.65 6.77 -2.28
CA ILE A 164 -13.58 8.23 -2.08
C ILE A 164 -14.45 8.97 -3.10
N THR A 165 -14.52 8.51 -4.35
CA THR A 165 -15.33 9.14 -5.41
C THR A 165 -16.76 8.58 -5.49
N SER A 166 -17.15 7.70 -4.57
CA SER A 166 -18.48 7.05 -4.55
C SER A 166 -18.85 6.29 -5.84
N ASP A 167 -17.88 5.65 -6.49
CA ASP A 167 -18.07 4.81 -7.69
C ASP A 167 -18.25 3.33 -7.30
N SER A 168 -19.46 2.95 -6.91
CA SER A 168 -19.78 1.58 -6.48
C SER A 168 -19.56 0.53 -7.57
N LYS A 169 -19.84 0.85 -8.84
CA LYS A 169 -19.62 -0.07 -9.96
C LYS A 169 -18.14 -0.41 -10.12
N ARG A 170 -17.26 0.57 -9.94
CA ARG A 170 -15.83 0.35 -10.00
C ARG A 170 -15.31 -0.45 -8.81
N ILE A 171 -15.91 -0.29 -7.62
CA ILE A 171 -15.61 -1.13 -6.45
C ILE A 171 -15.95 -2.60 -6.71
N ASP A 172 -17.13 -2.88 -7.27
CA ASP A 172 -17.52 -4.26 -7.63
C ASP A 172 -16.55 -4.86 -8.67
N LYS A 173 -16.19 -4.07 -9.68
CA LYS A 173 -15.18 -4.48 -10.66
C LYS A 173 -13.83 -4.79 -10.02
N CYS A 174 -13.36 -3.98 -9.06
CA CYS A 174 -12.12 -4.28 -8.33
C CYS A 174 -12.22 -5.60 -7.54
N ALA A 175 -13.38 -5.90 -6.95
CA ALA A 175 -13.63 -7.16 -6.25
C ALA A 175 -13.62 -8.37 -7.20
N GLU A 176 -14.10 -8.21 -8.43
CA GLU A 176 -13.99 -9.24 -9.47
C GLU A 176 -12.53 -9.43 -9.92
N GLU A 177 -11.84 -8.33 -10.25
CA GLU A 177 -10.46 -8.34 -10.77
C GLU A 177 -9.47 -8.93 -9.75
N ILE A 178 -9.57 -8.57 -8.46
CA ILE A 178 -8.66 -9.10 -7.43
C ILE A 178 -8.81 -10.62 -7.27
N ASN A 179 -10.01 -11.16 -7.47
CA ASN A 179 -10.27 -12.59 -7.36
C ASN A 179 -9.72 -13.39 -8.55
N GLN A 180 -9.45 -12.73 -9.68
CA GLN A 180 -8.81 -13.33 -10.85
C GLN A 180 -7.28 -13.41 -10.72
N ILE A 181 -6.68 -12.77 -9.71
CA ILE A 181 -5.25 -12.88 -9.46
C ILE A 181 -4.94 -14.21 -8.77
N ASP A 182 -4.18 -15.05 -9.47
CA ASP A 182 -3.61 -16.29 -8.95
C ASP A 182 -2.69 -16.02 -7.75
N ASN A 183 -2.84 -16.82 -6.70
CA ASN A 183 -2.00 -16.76 -5.49
C ASN A 183 -1.34 -18.11 -5.19
N PRO A 184 -0.53 -18.67 -6.11
CA PRO A 184 0.02 -20.02 -5.95
C PRO A 184 0.94 -20.14 -4.74
N ASP A 185 1.56 -19.03 -4.33
CA ASP A 185 2.50 -18.95 -3.20
C ASP A 185 1.82 -18.56 -1.87
N GLU A 186 0.48 -18.50 -1.85
CA GLU A 186 -0.31 -18.17 -0.64
C GLU A 186 0.16 -16.87 0.04
N LEU A 187 0.47 -15.85 -0.76
CA LEU A 187 0.98 -14.56 -0.28
C LEU A 187 -0.05 -13.89 0.63
N ASN A 188 0.29 -13.75 1.91
CA ASN A 188 -0.55 -13.08 2.92
C ASN A 188 -0.98 -11.68 2.49
N VAL A 189 -0.11 -10.96 1.76
CA VAL A 189 -0.37 -9.59 1.30
C VAL A 189 -1.51 -9.55 0.29
N LEU A 190 -1.61 -10.56 -0.59
CA LEU A 190 -2.70 -10.65 -1.56
C LEU A 190 -4.02 -11.03 -0.87
N HIS A 191 -3.99 -11.91 0.13
CA HIS A 191 -5.16 -12.21 0.98
C HIS A 191 -5.67 -10.97 1.73
N GLN A 192 -4.74 -10.16 2.25
CA GLN A 192 -5.06 -8.88 2.89
C GLN A 192 -5.67 -7.88 1.90
N ALA A 193 -5.11 -7.75 0.69
CA ALA A 193 -5.68 -6.89 -0.35
C ALA A 193 -7.11 -7.32 -0.75
N LYS A 194 -7.35 -8.63 -0.93
CA LYS A 194 -8.70 -9.19 -1.17
C LYS A 194 -9.67 -8.84 -0.04
N SER A 195 -9.23 -8.99 1.21
CA SER A 195 -10.04 -8.68 2.40
C SER A 195 -10.38 -7.19 2.50
N ALA A 196 -9.42 -6.31 2.23
CA ALA A 196 -9.62 -4.87 2.24
C ALA A 196 -10.61 -4.41 1.16
N ILE A 197 -10.47 -4.91 -0.07
CA ILE A 197 -11.40 -4.65 -1.16
C ILE A 197 -12.80 -5.16 -0.82
N HIS A 198 -12.91 -6.36 -0.25
CA HIS A 198 -14.20 -6.90 0.15
C HIS A 198 -14.85 -6.10 1.28
N ALA A 199 -14.07 -5.57 2.24
CA ALA A 199 -14.61 -4.67 3.26
C ALA A 199 -15.18 -3.39 2.67
N MET A 200 -14.51 -2.79 1.69
CA MET A 200 -15.03 -1.62 0.94
C MET A 200 -16.30 -1.95 0.15
N GLN A 201 -16.36 -3.13 -0.47
CA GLN A 201 -17.53 -3.62 -1.19
C GLN A 201 -18.74 -3.84 -0.25
N LEU A 202 -18.51 -4.47 0.90
CA LEU A 202 -19.56 -4.68 1.91
C LEU A 202 -20.11 -3.34 2.43
N LEU A 203 -19.24 -2.35 2.63
CA LEU A 203 -19.64 -1.02 3.06
C LEU A 203 -20.61 -0.37 2.06
N VAL A 204 -20.26 -0.34 0.77
CA VAL A 204 -21.13 0.30 -0.25
C VAL A 204 -22.43 -0.45 -0.51
N ASN A 205 -22.48 -1.74 -0.16
CA ASN A 205 -23.68 -2.56 -0.22
C ASN A 205 -24.53 -2.52 1.05
N GLY A 206 -24.15 -1.71 2.06
CA GLY A 206 -24.90 -1.54 3.31
C GLY A 206 -24.75 -2.68 4.31
N GLU A 207 -23.80 -3.60 4.07
CA GLU A 207 -23.50 -4.73 4.95
C GLU A 207 -22.55 -4.30 6.09
N PHE A 208 -22.92 -3.22 6.80
CA PHE A 208 -22.06 -2.47 7.71
C PHE A 208 -21.42 -3.32 8.82
N LYS A 209 -22.15 -4.28 9.39
CA LYS A 209 -21.60 -5.16 10.43
C LYS A 209 -20.46 -6.03 9.90
N LYS A 210 -20.65 -6.65 8.73
CA LYS A 210 -19.63 -7.48 8.08
C LYS A 210 -18.44 -6.64 7.63
N ALA A 211 -18.71 -5.46 7.05
CA ALA A 211 -17.68 -4.50 6.65
C ALA A 211 -16.81 -4.09 7.85
N TYR A 212 -17.43 -3.74 8.98
CA TYR A 212 -16.75 -3.37 10.21
C TYR A 212 -15.86 -4.49 10.75
N GLU A 213 -16.40 -5.71 10.89
CA GLU A 213 -15.66 -6.86 11.43
C GLU A 213 -14.45 -7.20 10.54
N LEU A 214 -14.64 -7.20 9.22
CA LEU A 214 -13.58 -7.50 8.26
C LEU A 214 -12.51 -6.40 8.21
N ALA A 215 -12.91 -5.13 8.17
CA ALA A 215 -11.99 -4.00 8.19
C ALA A 215 -11.15 -4.00 9.47
N LYS A 216 -11.78 -4.23 10.64
CA LYS A 216 -11.10 -4.29 11.93
C LYS A 216 -10.07 -5.43 11.99
N ALA A 217 -10.41 -6.60 11.46
CA ALA A 217 -9.48 -7.72 11.36
C ALA A 217 -8.30 -7.39 10.43
N CYS A 218 -8.57 -6.78 9.28
CA CYS A 218 -7.54 -6.37 8.32
C CYS A 218 -6.55 -5.35 8.92
N ILE A 219 -7.07 -4.32 9.61
CA ILE A 219 -6.25 -3.33 10.33
C ILE A 219 -5.34 -4.03 11.33
N SER A 220 -5.91 -4.90 12.17
CA SER A 220 -5.17 -5.60 13.22
C SER A 220 -4.02 -6.45 12.64
N LEU A 221 -4.27 -7.16 11.53
CA LEU A 221 -3.28 -8.00 10.87
C LEU A 221 -2.17 -7.16 10.18
N GLU A 222 -2.54 -6.08 9.51
CA GLU A 222 -1.57 -5.21 8.82
C GLU A 222 -0.71 -4.40 9.81
N GLU A 223 -1.30 -3.88 10.88
CA GLU A 223 -0.55 -3.20 11.93
C GLU A 223 0.40 -4.16 12.66
N ALA A 224 -0.05 -5.37 12.99
CA ALA A 224 0.81 -6.41 13.57
C ALA A 224 1.96 -6.82 12.63
N ALA A 225 1.75 -6.75 11.31
CA ALA A 225 2.79 -6.97 10.31
C ALA A 225 3.71 -5.75 10.08
N GLY A 226 3.48 -4.63 10.79
CA GLY A 226 4.30 -3.42 10.70
C GLY A 226 4.06 -2.60 9.43
N ARG A 227 2.91 -2.75 8.77
CA ARG A 227 2.59 -2.03 7.53
C ARG A 227 2.50 -0.52 7.78
N THR A 228 3.13 0.27 6.92
CA THR A 228 3.21 1.73 7.07
C THR A 228 3.36 2.44 5.72
N GLY A 229 3.37 3.77 5.73
CA GLY A 229 3.51 4.58 4.53
C GLY A 229 2.38 4.31 3.53
N ILE A 230 2.72 4.11 2.26
CA ILE A 230 1.75 3.80 1.19
C ILE A 230 1.05 2.44 1.36
N ALA A 231 1.55 1.58 2.27
CA ALA A 231 1.01 0.24 2.52
C ALA A 231 0.16 0.16 3.80
N ALA A 232 -0.03 1.27 4.53
CA ALA A 232 -0.86 1.25 5.73
C ALA A 232 -2.36 1.07 5.40
N PRO A 233 -3.16 0.47 6.30
CA PRO A 233 -4.56 0.10 6.08
C PRO A 233 -5.56 1.27 6.10
N PHE A 234 -5.23 2.40 5.46
CA PHE A 234 -6.06 3.63 5.52
C PHE A 234 -7.47 3.43 4.97
N ASP A 235 -7.61 2.63 3.93
CA ASP A 235 -8.88 2.24 3.34
C ASP A 235 -9.75 1.45 4.34
N CYS A 236 -9.18 0.47 5.04
CA CYS A 236 -9.88 -0.27 6.08
C CYS A 236 -10.22 0.61 7.29
N GLN A 237 -9.33 1.52 7.69
CA GLN A 237 -9.60 2.49 8.76
C GLN A 237 -10.77 3.40 8.38
N PHE A 238 -10.84 3.85 7.12
CA PHE A 238 -11.97 4.60 6.61
C PHE A 238 -13.27 3.79 6.64
N VAL A 239 -13.24 2.51 6.21
CA VAL A 239 -14.40 1.62 6.29
C VAL A 239 -14.90 1.46 7.73
N LEU A 240 -13.98 1.26 8.68
CA LEU A 240 -14.29 1.15 10.11
C LEU A 240 -14.98 2.41 10.63
N ILE A 241 -14.43 3.59 10.33
CA ILE A 241 -14.98 4.89 10.73
C ILE A 241 -16.39 5.09 10.15
N ARG A 242 -16.59 4.76 8.86
CA ARG A 242 -17.91 4.84 8.22
C ARG A 242 -18.91 3.90 8.88
N CYS A 243 -18.53 2.67 9.19
CA CYS A 243 -19.43 1.75 9.88
C CYS A 243 -19.81 2.24 11.28
N LEU A 244 -18.87 2.77 12.06
CA LEU A 244 -19.17 3.38 13.37
C LEU A 244 -20.19 4.52 13.25
N TYR A 245 -20.05 5.35 12.22
CA TYR A 245 -21.02 6.40 11.92
C TYR A 245 -22.42 5.83 11.65
N GLU A 246 -22.52 4.82 10.78
CA GLU A 246 -23.81 4.16 10.45
C GLU A 246 -24.43 3.45 11.66
N PHE A 247 -23.61 2.99 12.62
CA PHE A 247 -24.09 2.47 13.91
C PHE A 247 -24.54 3.56 14.90
N SER A 248 -24.51 4.83 14.50
CA SER A 248 -24.75 5.99 15.38
C SER A 248 -23.76 6.14 16.54
N LEU A 249 -22.58 5.51 16.42
CA LEU A 249 -21.47 5.61 17.37
C LEU A 249 -20.56 6.79 17.01
N VAL A 250 -21.16 7.98 16.95
CA VAL A 250 -20.55 9.20 16.39
C VAL A 250 -19.28 9.61 17.14
N ASP A 251 -19.28 9.53 18.48
CA ASP A 251 -18.10 9.92 19.27
C ASP A 251 -16.90 9.00 19.00
N GLU A 252 -17.16 7.70 18.82
CA GLU A 252 -16.12 6.71 18.48
C GLU A 252 -15.60 6.95 17.06
N ALA A 253 -16.49 7.16 16.10
CA ALA A 253 -16.11 7.50 14.73
C ALA A 253 -15.24 8.77 14.67
N LEU A 254 -15.58 9.80 15.44
CA LEU A 254 -14.82 11.05 15.52
C LEU A 254 -13.46 10.87 16.20
N ASN A 255 -13.38 10.04 17.25
CA ASN A 255 -12.11 9.72 17.91
C ASN A 255 -11.17 8.96 16.96
N GLU A 256 -11.68 7.96 16.23
CA GLU A 256 -10.88 7.22 15.25
C GLU A 256 -10.42 8.11 14.09
N LEU A 257 -11.26 9.04 13.64
CA LEU A 257 -10.88 10.02 12.63
C LEU A 257 -9.75 10.96 13.11
N GLU A 258 -9.80 11.38 14.37
CA GLU A 258 -8.74 12.22 14.95
C GLU A 258 -7.43 11.44 15.12
N ASN A 259 -7.50 10.17 15.53
CA ASN A 259 -6.34 9.28 15.58
C ASN A 259 -5.70 9.14 14.19
N LEU A 260 -6.53 8.93 13.17
CA LEU A 260 -6.10 8.85 11.77
C LEU A 260 -5.40 10.13 11.31
N ARG A 261 -5.96 11.29 11.67
CA ARG A 261 -5.38 12.61 11.38
C ARG A 261 -3.98 12.73 11.97
N ILE A 262 -3.83 12.41 13.26
CA ILE A 262 -2.56 12.53 13.99
C ILE A 262 -1.50 11.60 13.36
N GLN A 263 -1.82 10.32 13.19
CA GLN A 263 -0.90 9.32 12.64
C GLN A 263 -0.34 9.73 11.28
N SER A 264 -1.19 10.31 10.45
CA SER A 264 -0.77 10.69 9.11
C SER A 264 -0.10 12.06 9.03
N GLN A 265 -0.33 12.96 9.98
CA GLN A 265 0.52 14.14 10.15
C GLN A 265 1.94 13.74 10.55
N GLU A 266 2.08 12.82 11.51
CA GLU A 266 3.38 12.29 11.93
C GLU A 266 4.13 11.62 10.76
N LYS A 267 3.40 10.98 9.86
CA LYS A 267 3.94 10.23 8.72
C LYS A 267 3.97 11.03 7.41
N ASN A 268 3.63 12.31 7.39
CA ASN A 268 3.51 13.14 6.18
C ASN A 268 2.61 12.56 5.07
N LEU A 269 1.58 11.80 5.45
CA LEU A 269 0.65 11.16 4.53
C LEU A 269 -0.49 12.12 4.20
N VAL A 270 -0.38 12.79 3.05
CA VAL A 270 -1.33 13.80 2.56
C VAL A 270 -2.78 13.27 2.48
N LEU A 271 -2.97 11.96 2.34
CA LEU A 271 -4.28 11.29 2.26
C LEU A 271 -5.14 11.47 3.51
N SER A 272 -4.58 11.46 4.73
CA SER A 272 -5.43 11.63 5.92
C SER A 272 -6.06 12.99 5.99
N ASN A 273 -5.38 14.03 5.51
CA ASN A 273 -5.92 15.38 5.50
C ASN A 273 -7.11 15.44 4.53
N LEU A 274 -7.09 14.67 3.44
CA LEU A 274 -8.22 14.50 2.52
C LEU A 274 -9.35 13.66 3.15
N CYS A 275 -9.07 12.49 3.72
CA CYS A 275 -10.08 11.66 4.38
C CYS A 275 -10.74 12.37 5.58
N VAL A 276 -9.95 13.08 6.40
CA VAL A 276 -10.45 13.91 7.51
C VAL A 276 -11.34 15.04 7.01
N ARG A 277 -10.98 15.66 5.88
CA ARG A 277 -11.78 16.73 5.25
C ARG A 277 -13.07 16.18 4.63
N TRP A 278 -13.02 14.99 4.04
CA TRP A 278 -14.16 14.33 3.40
C TRP A 278 -15.17 13.81 4.41
N VAL A 279 -14.70 13.09 5.43
CA VAL A 279 -15.53 12.62 6.54
C VAL A 279 -16.14 13.82 7.26
N ARG A 280 -15.39 14.91 7.50
CA ARG A 280 -15.97 16.18 8.01
C ARG A 280 -17.14 16.66 7.16
N LEU A 281 -16.97 16.76 5.84
CA LEU A 281 -18.02 17.27 4.94
C LEU A 281 -19.30 16.43 5.04
N GLU A 282 -19.21 15.10 5.08
CA GLU A 282 -20.38 14.23 5.25
C GLU A 282 -21.02 14.36 6.65
N PHE A 283 -20.21 14.46 7.71
CA PHE A 283 -20.71 14.73 9.07
C PHE A 283 -21.42 16.09 9.18
N TYR A 284 -20.95 17.12 8.47
CA TYR A 284 -21.56 18.46 8.47
C TYR A 284 -22.83 18.57 7.62
N LEU A 285 -23.03 17.67 6.65
CA LEU A 285 -24.21 17.65 5.77
C LEU A 285 -25.36 16.80 6.33
N ALA A 286 -25.16 16.09 7.44
CA ALA A 286 -26.20 15.32 8.12
C ALA A 286 -27.26 16.23 8.77
N PRO A 287 -28.55 15.86 8.76
CA PRO A 287 -29.64 16.68 9.28
C PRO A 287 -29.49 17.00 10.78
N PRO A 288 -30.09 18.11 11.26
CA PRO A 288 -29.78 18.73 12.57
C PRO A 288 -30.29 17.97 13.81
N THR A 289 -30.64 16.69 13.68
CA THR A 289 -31.10 15.84 14.79
C THR A 289 -29.96 15.25 15.62
N ILE A 290 -28.71 15.39 15.17
CA ILE A 290 -27.52 14.92 15.90
C ILE A 290 -27.03 16.04 16.83
N ASN A 291 -26.89 15.73 18.13
CA ASN A 291 -26.46 16.65 19.18
C ASN A 291 -25.16 17.38 18.78
N LEU A 292 -25.23 18.70 18.62
CA LEU A 292 -24.18 19.57 18.03
C LEU A 292 -22.96 19.83 18.94
N LYS A 293 -22.84 19.20 20.12
CA LYS A 293 -21.66 19.36 20.99
C LYS A 293 -20.33 18.88 20.37
N PRO A 294 -20.26 17.81 19.55
CA PRO A 294 -19.03 17.40 18.87
C PRO A 294 -18.58 18.38 17.77
N LEU A 295 -19.49 19.17 17.17
CA LEU A 295 -19.15 20.19 16.18
C LEU A 295 -18.27 21.33 16.75
N ALA A 296 -18.38 21.62 18.04
CA ALA A 296 -17.53 22.62 18.69
C ALA A 296 -16.08 22.14 18.81
N LYS A 297 -15.88 20.84 19.03
CA LYS A 297 -14.56 20.18 19.03
C LYS A 297 -13.91 20.24 17.64
N LEU A 298 -14.72 20.03 16.60
CA LEU A 298 -14.29 20.17 15.20
C LEU A 298 -13.91 21.61 14.84
N ARG A 299 -14.72 22.63 15.17
CA ARG A 299 -14.36 24.05 14.93
C ARG A 299 -13.06 24.46 15.62
N ALA A 300 -12.78 23.94 16.82
CA ALA A 300 -11.52 24.18 17.51
C ALA A 300 -10.30 23.54 16.82
N LEU A 301 -10.49 22.46 16.05
CA LEU A 301 -9.45 21.80 15.24
C LEU A 301 -9.17 22.53 13.92
N GLU A 302 -10.16 23.23 13.35
CA GLU A 302 -10.02 24.09 12.16
C GLU A 302 -9.11 25.29 12.42
N MET A 303 -9.19 25.89 13.61
CA MET A 303 -8.37 27.06 13.97
C MET A 303 -6.89 26.73 14.25
N LYS A 304 -6.51 25.45 14.29
CA LYS A 304 -5.12 24.99 14.47
C LYS A 304 -4.46 24.50 13.17
N SER A 305 -5.14 24.61 12.04
CA SER A 305 -4.70 24.11 10.73
C SER A 305 -4.46 25.21 9.68
N CYS A 306 -4.38 26.49 10.11
CA CYS A 306 -3.75 27.58 9.36
C CYS A 306 -2.34 27.85 9.90
#